data_AF-A0A822DRQ3-F1
#
_entry.id   AF-A0A822DRQ3-F1
#
_cell.length_a   1.000
_cell.length_b   1.000
_cell.length_c   1.000
_cell.angle_alpha   90.00
_cell.angle_beta   90.00
_cell.angle_gamma   90.00
#
_symmetry.space_group_name_H-M   'P 1'
#
loop_
_entity.id
_entity.type
_entity.pdbx_description
1 polymer ?
#
loop_
_entity_poly.entity_id
_entity_poly.type
_entity_poly.pdbx_seq_one_letter_code
_entity_poly.pdbx_strand_id
1 'polypeptide(L)'
;MMYEGLSITFYIPRHLSFPSTTFEDGLALFLHDNDELSFMVKNSIRLRPGLAHIITYRKSETIFLPKPYTNCTTAVGRNLRHIYEVIFDPHLALQVAYSEALCYELGKQAYIFSQCSCILPIPFLMRNVFSPISP
;
A
#
# COMPACT_ATOMS: atom_id res chain seq x y z
N MET A 1 -7.46 28.61 17.92
CA MET A 1 -8.31 27.42 17.75
C MET A 1 -7.39 26.24 17.60
N MET A 2 -7.37 25.32 18.57
CA MET A 2 -6.62 24.06 18.45
C MET A 2 -7.44 23.14 17.54
N TYR A 3 -6.87 22.75 16.41
CA TYR A 3 -7.40 21.64 15.64
C TYR A 3 -6.87 20.36 16.28
N GLU A 4 -7.76 19.57 16.92
CA GLU A 4 -7.40 18.23 17.40
C GLU A 4 -7.30 17.28 16.21
N GLY A 5 -6.09 17.19 15.64
CA GLY A 5 -5.81 16.38 14.47
C GLY A 5 -4.31 16.18 14.28
N LEU A 6 -3.94 15.40 13.27
CA LEU A 6 -2.54 15.16 12.93
C LEU A 6 -1.97 16.34 12.14
N SER A 7 -0.97 17.02 12.73
CA SER A 7 -0.20 18.07 12.06
C SER A 7 1.21 17.56 11.82
N ILE A 8 1.62 17.48 10.55
CA ILE A 8 2.97 17.04 10.17
C ILE A 8 3.58 18.07 9.22
N THR A 9 4.84 18.41 9.46
CA THR A 9 5.66 19.18 8.54
C THR A 9 6.73 18.28 7.95
N PHE A 10 6.84 18.27 6.62
CA PHE A 10 7.82 17.47 5.89
C PHE A 10 8.86 18.35 5.22
N TYR A 11 10.10 17.88 5.20
CA TYR A 11 11.18 18.45 4.40
C TYR A 11 11.50 17.50 3.24
N ILE A 12 11.45 18.01 2.01
CA ILE A 12 11.75 17.24 0.80
C ILE A 12 13.09 17.74 0.21
N PRO A 13 14.19 16.98 0.36
CA PRO A 13 15.49 17.36 -0.19
C PRO A 13 15.51 17.14 -1.71
N ARG A 14 15.21 18.18 -2.49
CA ARG A 14 15.17 18.13 -3.97
C ARG A 14 16.51 17.78 -4.64
N HIS A 15 17.63 17.87 -3.92
CA HIS A 15 18.94 17.48 -4.44
C HIS A 15 19.17 15.96 -4.39
N LEU A 16 18.30 15.21 -3.70
CA LEU A 16 18.36 13.74 -3.61
C LEU A 16 17.37 13.05 -4.55
N SER A 17 16.55 13.79 -5.29
CA SER A 17 15.64 13.21 -6.27
C SER A 17 16.39 12.80 -7.52
N PHE A 18 16.16 11.56 -7.98
CA PHE A 18 16.74 11.04 -9.23
C PHE A 18 15.91 11.55 -10.42
N PRO A 19 16.44 12.46 -11.26
CA PRO A 19 15.65 13.14 -12.29
C PRO A 19 15.06 12.19 -13.35
N SER A 20 15.64 11.01 -13.52
CA SER A 20 15.19 9.99 -14.47
C SER A 20 14.04 9.13 -13.95
N THR A 21 13.74 9.15 -12.65
CA THR A 21 12.71 8.30 -12.03
C THR A 21 11.59 9.10 -11.35
N THR A 22 11.84 10.37 -11.00
CA THR A 22 10.85 11.26 -10.38
C THR A 22 10.46 12.40 -11.32
N PHE A 23 9.26 12.33 -11.88
CA PHE A 23 8.71 13.36 -12.78
C PHE A 23 8.01 14.52 -12.04
N GLU A 24 7.69 14.34 -10.76
CA GLU A 24 6.99 15.34 -9.96
C GLU A 24 7.57 15.44 -8.55
N ASP A 25 7.82 16.68 -8.11
CA ASP A 25 8.21 16.99 -6.74
C ASP A 25 6.96 17.04 -5.84
N GLY A 26 6.95 16.24 -4.79
CA GLY A 26 5.88 16.28 -3.79
C GLY A 26 5.80 15.06 -2.92
N LEU A 27 4.71 14.99 -2.14
CA LEU A 27 4.40 13.84 -1.29
C LEU A 27 3.16 13.15 -1.81
N ALA A 28 3.13 11.83 -1.69
CA ALA A 28 1.94 11.04 -1.91
C ALA A 28 1.33 10.71 -0.54
N LEU A 29 0.13 11.22 -0.27
CA LEU A 29 -0.64 10.93 0.93
C LEU A 29 -1.61 9.78 0.66
N PHE A 30 -1.71 8.86 1.62
CA PHE A 30 -2.66 7.75 1.61
C PHE A 30 -3.38 7.69 2.95
N LEU A 31 -4.68 7.47 2.91
CA LEU A 31 -5.50 7.15 4.09
C LEU A 31 -6.02 5.72 3.88
N HIS A 32 -5.77 4.84 4.84
CA HIS A 32 -6.20 3.45 4.81
C HIS A 32 -6.49 2.98 6.24
N ASP A 33 -7.21 1.87 6.38
CA ASP A 33 -7.42 1.25 7.69
C ASP A 33 -6.12 0.57 8.19
N ASN A 34 -5.98 0.43 9.51
CA ASN A 34 -4.72 0.01 10.14
C ASN A 34 -4.25 -1.40 9.74
N ASP A 35 -5.21 -2.26 9.40
CA ASP A 35 -5.01 -3.65 8.99
C ASP A 35 -4.84 -3.79 7.46
N GLU A 36 -5.09 -2.73 6.69
CA GLU A 36 -4.88 -2.75 5.24
C GLU A 36 -3.44 -2.40 4.85
N LEU A 37 -2.93 -3.07 3.81
CA LEU A 37 -1.68 -2.68 3.18
C LEU A 37 -1.84 -1.34 2.45
N SER A 38 -0.85 -0.47 2.62
CA SER A 38 -0.78 0.81 1.90
C SER A 38 -0.44 0.61 0.42
N PHE A 39 -1.44 0.38 -0.44
CA PHE A 39 -1.23 0.30 -1.90
C PHE A 39 -1.01 1.70 -2.49
N MET A 40 0.26 2.11 -2.57
CA MET A 40 0.66 3.48 -2.94
C MET A 40 0.25 3.94 -4.36
N VAL A 41 -0.18 3.04 -5.24
CA VAL A 41 -0.26 3.38 -6.68
C VAL A 41 -1.64 3.87 -7.10
N LYS A 42 -2.72 3.46 -6.43
CA LYS A 42 -4.09 3.71 -6.95
C LYS A 42 -4.88 4.81 -6.22
N ASN A 43 -4.61 5.07 -4.93
CA ASN A 43 -5.42 5.98 -4.11
C ASN A 43 -4.61 7.10 -3.43
N SER A 44 -3.55 7.61 -4.07
CA SER A 44 -2.79 8.75 -3.51
C SER A 44 -3.46 10.08 -3.75
N ILE A 45 -3.35 10.97 -2.76
CA ILE A 45 -3.46 12.41 -2.96
C ILE A 45 -2.05 12.97 -3.08
N ARG A 46 -1.75 13.69 -4.17
CA ARG A 46 -0.46 14.36 -4.35
C ARG A 46 -0.46 15.72 -3.66
N LEU A 47 0.52 15.94 -2.78
CA LEU A 47 0.70 17.16 -2.02
C LEU A 47 1.90 17.93 -2.57
N ARG A 48 1.66 19.17 -3.02
CA ARG A 48 2.69 20.06 -3.55
C ARG A 48 3.55 20.64 -2.41
N PRO A 49 4.89 20.69 -2.53
CA PRO A 49 5.74 21.31 -1.51
C PRO A 49 5.52 22.83 -1.42
N GLY A 50 5.85 23.42 -0.27
CA GLY A 50 5.79 24.86 -0.03
C GLY A 50 4.39 25.42 0.25
N LEU A 51 3.37 24.55 0.34
CA LEU A 51 2.00 24.90 0.69
C LEU A 51 1.57 24.14 1.95
N ALA A 52 0.75 24.78 2.76
CA ALA A 52 0.01 24.11 3.82
C ALA A 52 -1.21 23.41 3.22
N HIS A 53 -1.35 22.12 3.46
CA HIS A 53 -2.49 21.32 3.00
C HIS A 53 -3.37 20.96 4.19
N ILE A 54 -4.66 21.30 4.11
CA ILE A 54 -5.65 20.89 5.10
C ILE A 54 -6.42 19.72 4.50
N ILE A 55 -6.22 18.54 5.07
CA ILE A 55 -6.88 17.33 4.62
C ILE A 55 -8.03 17.03 5.56
N THR A 56 -9.22 16.91 4.99
CA THR A 56 -10.42 16.45 5.69
C THR A 56 -10.81 15.11 5.10
N TYR A 57 -11.36 14.22 5.93
CA TYR A 57 -11.81 12.92 5.49
C TYR A 57 -13.15 12.57 6.12
N ARG A 58 -13.90 11.71 5.44
CA ARG A 58 -15.12 11.11 5.96
C ARG A 58 -14.96 9.60 5.86
N LYS A 59 -14.96 8.91 6.99
CA LYS A 59 -14.98 7.44 6.98
C LYS A 59 -16.33 6.96 6.43
N SER A 60 -16.28 6.08 5.46
CA SER A 60 -17.44 5.36 4.93
C SER A 60 -17.16 3.88 5.07
N GLU A 61 -18.13 3.14 5.59
CA GLU A 61 -18.03 1.70 5.77
C GLU A 61 -19.12 1.02 4.96
N THR A 62 -18.75 -0.05 4.28
CA THR A 62 -19.68 -0.88 3.50
C THR A 62 -19.58 -2.30 4.04
N ILE A 63 -20.69 -2.80 4.58
CA ILE A 63 -20.77 -4.16 5.13
C ILE A 63 -21.55 -5.02 4.15
N PHE A 64 -20.93 -6.11 3.70
CA PHE A 64 -21.56 -7.08 2.79
C PHE A 64 -22.06 -8.30 3.56
N LEU A 65 -23.24 -8.80 3.18
CA LEU A 65 -23.76 -10.05 3.71
C LEU A 65 -22.95 -11.24 3.19
N PRO A 66 -22.65 -12.27 4.01
CA PRO A 66 -21.91 -13.44 3.55
C PRO A 66 -22.74 -14.25 2.53
N LYS A 67 -22.13 -15.32 1.99
CA LYS A 67 -22.86 -16.28 1.15
C LYS A 67 -24.17 -16.73 1.83
N PRO A 68 -25.27 -16.86 1.08
CA PRO A 68 -25.37 -16.82 -0.39
C PRO A 68 -25.61 -15.43 -1.00
N TYR A 69 -25.67 -14.36 -0.20
CA TYR A 69 -26.09 -13.03 -0.66
C TYR A 69 -25.00 -12.28 -1.42
N THR A 70 -23.74 -12.47 -1.03
CA THR A 70 -22.59 -11.97 -1.78
C THR A 70 -21.50 -13.04 -1.88
N ASN A 71 -20.60 -12.86 -2.85
CA ASN A 71 -19.41 -13.68 -3.01
C ASN A 71 -18.17 -13.05 -2.34
N CYS A 72 -18.37 -12.18 -1.34
CA CYS A 72 -17.27 -11.63 -0.57
C CYS A 72 -16.50 -12.72 0.18
N THR A 73 -15.19 -12.56 0.27
CA THR A 73 -14.28 -13.40 1.05
C THR A 73 -13.33 -12.51 1.83
N THR A 74 -12.99 -12.93 3.04
CA THR A 74 -12.00 -12.26 3.90
C THR A 74 -10.68 -13.03 3.95
N ALA A 75 -10.56 -14.10 3.18
CA ALA A 75 -9.39 -14.95 3.14
C ALA A 75 -8.75 -14.96 1.75
N VAL A 76 -7.41 -15.00 1.74
CA VAL A 76 -6.63 -15.29 0.53
C VAL A 76 -6.99 -16.69 0.03
N GLY A 77 -7.33 -16.80 -1.25
CA GLY A 77 -7.65 -18.09 -1.87
C GLY A 77 -6.46 -19.05 -1.79
N ARG A 78 -6.73 -20.36 -1.62
CA ARG A 78 -5.68 -21.39 -1.46
C ARG A 78 -4.60 -21.32 -2.55
N ASN A 79 -5.02 -21.04 -3.78
CA ASN A 79 -4.14 -20.97 -4.95
C ASN A 79 -3.16 -19.79 -4.91
N LEU A 80 -3.40 -18.75 -4.10
CA LEU A 80 -2.52 -17.60 -3.96
C LEU A 80 -1.76 -17.59 -2.63
N ARG A 81 -2.05 -18.56 -1.75
CA ARG A 81 -1.52 -18.59 -0.39
C ARG A 81 -0.01 -18.81 -0.33
N HIS A 82 0.53 -19.67 -1.18
CA HIS A 82 1.96 -19.90 -1.27
C HIS A 82 2.73 -18.64 -1.69
N ILE A 83 2.18 -17.86 -2.64
CA ILE A 83 2.77 -16.58 -3.06
C ILE A 83 2.69 -15.55 -1.93
N TYR A 84 1.54 -15.50 -1.24
CA TYR A 84 1.35 -14.65 -0.09
C TYR A 84 2.38 -14.92 1.02
N GLU A 85 2.60 -16.17 1.39
CA GLU A 85 3.55 -16.59 2.43
C GLU A 85 5.02 -16.38 2.03
N VAL A 86 5.34 -16.35 0.73
CA VAL A 86 6.69 -16.03 0.23
C VAL A 86 6.94 -14.52 0.22
N ILE A 87 5.91 -13.74 -0.10
CA ILE A 87 6.01 -12.28 -0.21
C ILE A 87 6.01 -11.63 1.17
N PHE A 88 5.10 -12.03 2.04
CA PHE A 88 4.95 -11.45 3.36
C PHE A 88 5.69 -12.30 4.38
N ASP A 89 6.50 -11.66 5.22
CA ASP A 89 7.00 -12.31 6.44
C ASP A 89 5.82 -12.97 7.17
N PRO A 90 5.93 -14.22 7.62
CA PRO A 90 4.87 -14.92 8.34
C PRO A 90 4.26 -14.13 9.50
N HIS A 91 5.03 -13.26 10.15
CA HIS A 91 4.55 -12.39 11.23
C HIS A 91 3.71 -11.21 10.73
N LEU A 92 4.02 -10.67 9.54
CA LEU A 92 3.26 -9.61 8.86
C LEU A 92 2.03 -10.17 8.15
N ALA A 93 2.13 -11.39 7.60
CA ALA A 93 1.05 -12.11 6.93
C ALA A 93 -0.18 -12.38 7.83
N LEU A 94 0.00 -12.41 9.15
CA LEU A 94 -1.08 -12.64 10.10
C LEU A 94 -1.81 -11.35 10.53
N GLN A 95 -1.28 -10.18 10.18
CA GLN A 95 -1.78 -8.89 10.65
C GLN A 95 -2.45 -8.07 9.54
N VAL A 96 -2.37 -8.53 8.29
CA VAL A 96 -2.90 -7.83 7.12
C VAL A 96 -4.28 -8.36 6.76
N ALA A 97 -5.27 -7.47 6.72
CA ALA A 97 -6.60 -7.76 6.21
C ALA A 97 -6.57 -8.04 4.71
N TYR A 98 -7.40 -9.00 4.29
CA TYR A 98 -7.60 -9.29 2.89
C TYR A 98 -8.38 -8.17 2.20
N SER A 99 -7.86 -7.70 1.07
CA SER A 99 -8.52 -6.73 0.20
C SER A 99 -8.50 -7.16 -1.27
N GLU A 100 -9.38 -6.59 -2.07
CA GLU A 100 -9.40 -6.80 -3.52
C GLU A 100 -8.06 -6.40 -4.16
N ALA A 101 -7.48 -5.29 -3.71
CA ALA A 101 -6.18 -4.81 -4.19
C ALA A 101 -5.06 -5.82 -3.90
N LEU A 102 -5.04 -6.41 -2.70
CA LEU A 102 -4.09 -7.48 -2.36
C LEU A 102 -4.30 -8.70 -3.25
N CYS A 103 -5.54 -9.13 -3.46
CA CYS A 103 -5.86 -10.24 -4.34
C CYS A 103 -5.34 -10.02 -5.77
N TYR A 104 -5.56 -8.82 -6.30
CA TYR A 104 -5.11 -8.43 -7.64
C TYR A 104 -3.60 -8.50 -7.78
N GLU A 105 -2.83 -7.95 -6.83
CA GLU A 105 -1.36 -7.98 -6.88
C GLU A 105 -0.82 -9.39 -6.72
N LEU A 106 -1.39 -10.21 -5.84
CA LEU A 106 -1.02 -11.63 -5.71
C LEU A 106 -1.29 -12.42 -6.99
N GLY A 107 -2.46 -12.20 -7.62
CA GLY A 107 -2.83 -12.84 -8.88
C GLY A 107 -1.92 -12.42 -10.04
N LYS A 108 -1.57 -11.13 -10.11
CA LYS A 108 -0.60 -10.60 -11.08
C LYS A 108 0.78 -11.26 -10.89
N GLN A 109 1.23 -11.38 -9.65
CA GLN A 109 2.49 -12.06 -9.34
C GLN A 109 2.46 -13.53 -9.76
N ALA A 110 1.37 -14.23 -9.45
CA ALA A 110 1.16 -15.63 -9.83
C ALA A 110 1.24 -15.82 -11.35
N TYR A 111 0.56 -14.94 -12.08
CA TYR A 111 0.56 -14.95 -13.53
C TYR A 111 1.98 -14.74 -14.08
N ILE A 112 2.69 -13.70 -13.63
CA ILE A 112 4.04 -13.41 -14.11
C ILE A 112 5.01 -14.56 -13.79
N PHE A 113 4.93 -15.11 -12.58
CA PHE A 113 5.73 -16.27 -12.23
C PHE A 113 5.46 -17.46 -13.15
N SER A 114 4.18 -17.71 -13.48
CA SER A 114 3.81 -18.80 -14.40
C SER A 114 4.33 -18.62 -15.83
N GLN A 115 4.46 -17.36 -16.29
CA GLN A 115 4.86 -17.06 -17.66
C GLN A 115 6.38 -16.86 -17.80
N CYS A 116 7.03 -16.35 -16.75
CA CYS A 116 8.40 -15.83 -16.84
C CYS A 116 9.35 -16.44 -15.81
N SER A 117 8.86 -17.29 -14.89
CA SER A 117 9.63 -17.86 -13.77
C SER A 117 10.37 -16.81 -12.93
N CYS A 118 9.80 -15.60 -12.83
CA CYS A 118 10.39 -14.48 -12.11
C CYS A 118 9.39 -13.82 -11.16
N ILE A 119 9.93 -13.12 -10.16
CA ILE A 119 9.19 -12.39 -9.14
C ILE A 119 9.40 -10.90 -9.42
N LEU A 120 8.33 -10.13 -9.64
CA LEU A 120 8.45 -8.68 -9.67
C LEU A 120 8.76 -8.15 -8.26
N PRO A 121 9.63 -7.13 -8.14
CA PRO A 121 9.78 -6.40 -6.90
C PRO A 121 8.47 -5.66 -6.64
N ILE A 122 7.76 -6.06 -5.58
CA ILE A 122 6.45 -5.52 -5.29
C ILE A 122 6.62 -4.17 -4.58
N PRO A 123 5.89 -3.10 -4.96
CA PRO A 123 6.10 -1.77 -4.42
C PRO A 123 6.04 -1.65 -2.89
N PHE A 124 5.31 -2.55 -2.20
CA PHE A 124 5.22 -2.55 -0.73
C PHE A 124 6.42 -3.23 -0.03
N LEU A 125 7.16 -4.11 -0.71
CA LEU A 125 8.39 -4.73 -0.17
C LEU A 125 9.58 -3.77 -0.17
N MET A 126 9.54 -2.72 -0.98
CA MET A 126 10.62 -1.73 -1.04
C MET A 126 10.76 -0.89 0.23
N ARG A 127 9.79 -0.91 1.17
CA ARG A 127 9.98 -0.28 2.49
C ARG A 127 11.10 -0.93 3.31
N ASN A 128 11.36 -2.23 3.13
CA ASN A 128 12.41 -2.94 3.86
C ASN A 128 13.76 -2.97 3.14
N VAL A 129 13.80 -2.56 1.86
CA VAL A 129 15.06 -2.53 1.07
C VAL A 129 15.76 -1.17 1.16
N PHE A 130 15.04 -0.10 1.52
CA PHE A 130 15.60 1.25 1.64
C PHE A 130 15.60 1.82 3.06
N SER A 131 15.35 1.01 4.09
CA SER A 131 15.78 1.42 5.42
C SER A 131 17.30 1.30 5.43
N PRO A 132 18.06 2.41 5.57
CA PRO A 132 19.49 2.26 5.78
C PRO A 132 19.64 1.43 7.04
N ILE A 133 20.35 0.31 6.93
CA ILE A 133 20.99 -0.30 8.08
C ILE A 133 21.97 0.77 8.56
N SER A 134 21.53 1.61 9.49
CA SER A 134 22.45 2.41 10.27
C SER A 134 23.21 1.45 11.20
N PRO A 135 24.54 1.62 11.32
CA PRO A 135 25.41 0.74 12.12
C PRO A 135 25.05 0.72 13.60
#